data_AF-A0A852M6D7-F1
#
_entry.id   AF-A0A852M6D7-F1
#
_cell.length_a   1.000
_cell.length_b   1.000
_cell.length_c   1.000
_cell.angle_alpha   90.00
_cell.angle_beta   90.00
_cell.angle_gamma   90.00
#
_symmetry.space_group_name_H-M   'P 1'
#
loop_
_entity.id
_entity.type
_entity.pdbx_description
1 polymer ?
#
loop_
_entity_poly.entity_id
_entity_poly.type
_entity_poly.pdbx_seq_one_letter_code
_entity_poly.pdbx_strand_id
1 'polypeptide(L)'
;LQAGRIFLADFALLEGLPTGTIGGEPQFLAAPLCLLWLNPAGSLLPIAIQLSQRPGPLAPIFVPRDRGWPLAKLWVRAGHFVLHELVP
;
A
#
# COMPACT_ATOMS: atom_id res chain seq x y z
N LEU A 1 -6.31 13.27 13.94
CA LEU A 1 -6.96 13.65 12.66
C LEU A 1 -7.16 15.16 12.54
N GLN A 2 -7.67 15.84 13.58
CA GLN A 2 -8.09 17.26 13.55
C GLN A 2 -7.03 18.27 13.04
N ALA A 3 -5.74 17.98 13.14
CA ALA A 3 -4.68 18.86 12.64
C ALA A 3 -4.45 18.81 11.11
N GLY A 4 -5.14 17.94 10.36
CA GLY A 4 -4.96 17.83 8.90
C GLY A 4 -3.61 17.28 8.45
N ARG A 5 -2.90 16.54 9.33
CA ARG A 5 -1.53 16.02 9.09
C ARG A 5 -1.48 14.54 8.73
N ILE A 6 -2.63 13.91 8.55
CA ILE A 6 -2.75 12.48 8.24
C ILE A 6 -3.32 12.38 6.83
N PHE A 7 -2.64 11.61 5.99
CA PHE A 7 -2.96 11.41 4.59
C PHE A 7 -3.14 9.92 4.33
N LEU A 8 -3.98 9.58 3.35
CA LEU A 8 -4.20 8.21 2.93
C LEU A 8 -3.86 8.10 1.44
N ALA A 9 -2.95 7.19 1.10
CA ALA A 9 -2.81 6.71 -0.27
C ALA A 9 -3.62 5.42 -0.38
N ASP A 10 -4.72 5.48 -1.13
CA ASP A 10 -5.67 4.38 -1.31
C ASP A 10 -5.55 3.81 -2.74
N PHE A 11 -5.26 2.52 -2.82
CA PHE A 11 -5.07 1.79 -4.06
C PHE A 11 -6.29 0.91 -4.40
N ALA A 12 -7.50 1.30 -3.98
CA ALA A 12 -8.74 0.55 -4.19
C ALA A 12 -9.00 0.17 -5.65
N LEU A 13 -8.55 0.98 -6.62
CA LEU A 13 -8.66 0.69 -8.05
C LEU A 13 -7.95 -0.61 -8.48
N LEU A 14 -7.01 -1.11 -7.67
CA LEU A 14 -6.30 -2.37 -7.93
C LEU A 14 -7.05 -3.60 -7.41
N GLU A 15 -8.09 -3.43 -6.59
CA GLU A 15 -8.80 -4.56 -5.99
C GLU A 15 -9.49 -5.40 -7.07
N GLY A 16 -9.13 -6.69 -7.13
CA GLY A 16 -9.74 -7.64 -8.06
C GLY A 16 -9.26 -7.52 -9.51
N LEU A 17 -8.26 -6.68 -9.81
CA LEU A 17 -7.67 -6.67 -11.14
C LEU A 17 -7.05 -8.03 -11.48
N PRO A 18 -7.23 -8.51 -12.72
CA PRO A 18 -6.64 -9.77 -13.14
C PRO A 18 -5.11 -9.65 -13.16
N THR A 19 -4.42 -10.67 -12.67
CA THR A 19 -2.97 -10.79 -12.78
C THR A 19 -2.60 -11.78 -13.87
N GLY A 20 -1.47 -11.53 -14.54
CA GLY A 20 -0.94 -12.38 -15.60
C GLY A 20 0.04 -13.44 -15.11
N THR A 21 0.67 -14.13 -16.06
CA THR A 21 1.82 -15.02 -15.84
C THR A 21 3.05 -14.46 -16.56
N ILE A 22 4.22 -14.64 -15.98
CA ILE A 22 5.51 -14.27 -16.59
C ILE A 22 6.40 -15.50 -16.55
N GLY A 23 6.82 -16.00 -17.72
CA GLY A 23 7.61 -17.24 -17.81
C GLY A 23 6.86 -18.48 -17.29
N GLY A 24 5.52 -18.47 -17.32
CA GLY A 24 4.68 -19.54 -16.75
C GLY A 24 4.32 -19.33 -15.28
N GLU A 25 4.97 -18.41 -14.57
CA GLU A 25 4.75 -18.18 -13.14
C GLU A 25 3.67 -17.13 -12.86
N PRO A 26 2.70 -17.39 -11.97
CA PRO A 26 1.64 -16.46 -11.64
C PRO A 26 2.20 -15.21 -10.95
N GLN A 27 1.70 -14.05 -11.35
CA GLN A 27 2.02 -12.78 -10.72
C GLN A 27 0.93 -12.40 -9.71
N PHE A 28 1.31 -11.61 -8.72
CA PHE A 28 0.42 -11.19 -7.64
C PHE A 28 0.41 -9.67 -7.53
N LEU A 29 -0.74 -9.13 -7.16
CA LEU A 29 -0.95 -7.71 -6.96
C LEU A 29 -1.71 -7.49 -5.66
N ALA A 30 -1.28 -6.49 -4.90
CA ALA A 30 -1.99 -6.02 -3.70
C ALA A 30 -2.80 -4.76 -4.04
N ALA A 31 -3.85 -4.51 -3.27
CA ALA A 31 -4.62 -3.25 -3.28
C ALA A 31 -4.46 -2.54 -1.93
N PRO A 32 -3.28 -1.95 -1.66
CA PRO A 32 -2.94 -1.48 -0.33
C PRO A 32 -3.67 -0.20 0.10
N LEU A 33 -3.72 0.02 1.41
CA LEU A 33 -4.03 1.27 2.08
C LEU A 33 -2.78 1.71 2.84
N CYS A 34 -2.22 2.87 2.49
CA CYS A 34 -1.01 3.41 3.14
C CYS A 34 -1.34 4.71 3.87
N LEU A 35 -1.30 4.65 5.20
CA LEU A 35 -1.50 5.82 6.05
C LEU A 35 -0.18 6.56 6.23
N LEU A 36 -0.19 7.86 5.94
CA LEU A 36 0.98 8.73 6.05
C LEU A 36 0.75 9.86 7.04
N TRP A 37 1.84 10.30 7.67
CA TRP A 37 1.85 11.43 8.58
C TRP A 37 2.85 12.48 8.10
N LEU A 38 2.40 13.73 8.01
CA LEU A 38 3.25 14.88 7.77
C LEU A 38 3.88 15.33 9.09
N ASN A 39 5.13 15.00 9.30
CA ASN A 39 5.85 15.30 10.54
C ASN A 39 6.16 16.81 10.68
N PRO A 40 6.52 17.33 11.88
CA PRO A 40 6.85 18.74 12.09
C PRO A 40 7.99 19.29 11.21
N ALA A 41 8.86 18.41 10.72
CA ALA A 41 9.94 18.77 9.80
C ALA A 41 9.49 18.86 8.32
N GLY A 42 8.20 18.70 8.03
CA GLY A 42 7.64 18.80 6.67
C GLY A 42 7.83 17.54 5.83
N SER A 43 8.24 16.41 6.42
CA SER A 43 8.36 15.13 5.71
C SER A 43 7.10 14.29 5.86
N LEU A 44 6.64 13.71 4.74
CA LEU A 44 5.53 12.76 4.72
C LEU A 44 6.05 11.34 4.93
N LEU A 45 5.66 10.70 6.02
CA LEU A 45 6.18 9.39 6.44
C LEU A 45 5.07 8.34 6.50
N PRO A 46 5.27 7.13 5.97
CA PRO A 46 4.32 6.03 6.15
C PRO A 46 4.33 5.56 7.61
N ILE A 47 3.14 5.45 8.21
CA ILE A 47 2.96 5.08 9.62
C ILE A 47 2.16 3.78 9.81
N ALA A 48 1.37 3.38 8.81
CA ALA A 48 0.67 2.10 8.79
C ALA A 48 0.37 1.68 7.35
N ILE A 49 0.43 0.38 7.06
CA ILE A 49 0.11 -0.19 5.75
C ILE A 49 -0.76 -1.43 5.94
N GLN A 50 -1.92 -1.48 5.28
CA GLN A 50 -2.71 -2.70 5.09
C GLN A 50 -2.62 -3.11 3.62
N LEU A 51 -2.30 -4.36 3.30
CA LEU A 51 -2.09 -4.80 1.90
C LEU A 51 -3.38 -5.21 1.16
N SER A 52 -4.51 -5.20 1.86
CA SER A 52 -5.85 -5.49 1.34
C SER A 52 -6.77 -4.31 1.66
N GLN A 53 -7.76 -4.09 0.81
CA GLN A 53 -8.85 -3.15 1.06
C GLN A 53 -9.73 -3.59 2.23
N ARG A 54 -9.94 -4.90 2.35
CA ARG A 54 -10.84 -5.48 3.37
C ARG A 54 -10.04 -5.89 4.62
N PRO A 55 -10.39 -5.39 5.81
CA PRO A 55 -9.74 -5.80 7.06
C PRO A 55 -10.09 -7.26 7.39
N GLY A 56 -9.21 -7.94 8.12
CA GLY A 56 -9.47 -9.29 8.60
C GLY A 56 -8.23 -9.98 9.17
N PRO A 57 -8.37 -11.20 9.72
CA PRO A 57 -7.25 -11.93 10.32
C PRO A 57 -6.07 -12.19 9.36
N LEU A 58 -6.33 -12.22 8.06
CA LEU A 58 -5.33 -12.42 7.00
C LEU A 58 -4.83 -11.11 6.37
N ALA A 59 -5.33 -9.96 6.82
CA ALA A 59 -4.95 -8.64 6.33
C ALA A 59 -4.36 -7.80 7.48
N PRO A 60 -3.17 -8.17 8.01
CA PRO A 60 -2.57 -7.44 9.10
C PRO A 60 -2.23 -6.00 8.68
N ILE A 61 -2.26 -5.10 9.66
CA ILE A 61 -1.74 -3.75 9.51
C ILE A 61 -0.26 -3.78 9.93
N PHE A 62 0.62 -3.50 8.98
CA PHE A 62 2.05 -3.36 9.23
C PHE A 62 2.36 -1.94 9.69
N VAL A 63 3.22 -1.80 10.70
CA VAL A 63 3.75 -0.54 11.22
C VAL A 63 5.28 -0.52 11.15
N PRO A 64 5.94 0.65 11.27
CA PRO A 64 7.40 0.78 11.10
C PRO A 64 8.28 -0.12 11.98
N ARG A 65 7.75 -0.63 13.10
CA ARG A 65 8.48 -1.51 14.03
C ARG A 65 8.41 -3.00 13.64
N ASP A 66 7.52 -3.36 12.72
CA ASP A 66 7.32 -4.76 12.35
C ASP A 66 8.45 -5.26 11.45
N ARG A 67 8.81 -6.54 11.60
CA ARG A 67 9.80 -7.19 10.72
C ARG A 67 9.37 -7.17 9.25
N GLY A 68 8.07 -7.22 8.98
CA GLY A 68 7.50 -7.17 7.63
C GLY A 68 7.45 -5.78 7.00
N TRP A 69 7.87 -4.72 7.71
CA TRP A 69 7.73 -3.34 7.24
C TRP A 69 8.40 -3.04 5.89
N PRO A 70 9.63 -3.53 5.59
CA PRO A 70 10.22 -3.31 4.27
C PRO A 70 9.40 -3.93 3.13
N LEU A 71 8.86 -5.13 3.35
CA LEU A 71 8.04 -5.85 2.36
C LEU A 71 6.68 -5.16 2.15
N ALA A 72 6.04 -4.70 3.22
CA ALA A 72 4.80 -3.93 3.11
C ALA A 72 4.98 -2.67 2.25
N LYS A 73 6.08 -1.94 2.44
CA LYS A 73 6.43 -0.78 1.60
C LYS A 73 6.70 -1.17 0.15
N LEU A 74 7.36 -2.31 -0.10
CA LEU A 74 7.60 -2.80 -1.46
C LEU A 74 6.28 -3.04 -2.21
N TRP A 75 5.29 -3.66 -1.55
CA TRP A 75 3.96 -3.87 -2.12
C TRP A 75 3.21 -2.55 -2.41
N VAL A 76 3.34 -1.54 -1.55
CA VAL A 76 2.82 -0.18 -1.85
C VAL A 76 3.49 0.41 -3.09
N ARG A 77 4.81 0.25 -3.24
CA ARG A 77 5.53 0.72 -4.44
C ARG A 77 5.11 -0.04 -5.70
N ALA A 78 4.85 -1.34 -5.61
CA ALA A 78 4.35 -2.14 -6.71
C ALA A 78 2.94 -1.68 -7.15
N GLY A 79 2.02 -1.47 -6.20
CA GLY A 79 0.69 -0.93 -6.52
C GLY A 79 0.75 0.47 -7.14
N HIS A 80 1.64 1.33 -6.64
CA HIS A 80 1.88 2.64 -7.24
C HIS A 80 2.40 2.56 -8.67
N PHE A 81 3.34 1.67 -8.95
CA PHE A 81 3.81 1.45 -10.31
C PHE A 81 2.66 1.05 -11.25
N VAL A 82 1.83 0.08 -10.85
CA VAL A 82 0.70 -0.37 -11.68
C VAL A 82 -0.30 0.75 -11.94
N LEU A 83 -0.70 1.51 -10.91
CA LEU A 83 -1.63 2.64 -11.12
C LEU A 83 -1.05 3.74 -11.99
N HIS A 84 0.23 4.09 -11.78
CA HIS A 84 0.91 5.13 -12.54
C HIS A 84 0.95 4.83 -14.05
N GLU A 85 1.17 3.56 -14.42
CA GLU A 85 1.24 3.17 -15.83
C GLU A 85 -0.14 2.93 -16.47
N LEU A 86 -1.14 2.55 -15.68
CA LEU A 86 -2.48 2.24 -16.20
C LEU A 86 -3.42 3.45 -16.29
N VAL A 87 -3.21 4.47 -15.45
CA VAL A 87 -4.09 5.63 -15.36
C VAL A 87 -3.36 6.87 -15.93
N PRO A 88 -3.79 7.38 -17.10
CA PRO A 88 -3.18 8.55 -17.75
C PRO A 88 -3.50 9.88 -17.05
#